data_AF-A0A0F8WE11-F1
#
_entry.id   AF-A0A0F8WE11-F1
#
_cell.length_a   1.000
_cell.length_b   1.000
_cell.length_c   1.000
_cell.angle_alpha   90.00
_cell.angle_beta   90.00
_cell.angle_gamma   90.00
#
_symmetry.space_group_name_H-M   'P 1'
#
loop_
_entity.id
_entity.type
_entity.pdbx_description
1 polymer ?
#
loop_
_entity_poly.entity_id
_entity_poly.type
_entity_poly.pdbx_seq_one_letter_code
_entity_poly.pdbx_strand_id
1 'polypeptide(L)' 'MTVVEDTRMGDWLRVGPRGIVELLIAHKTKSVCKLAAVMKEAGQDGAPIYKEVLAMCEERRARRRN' A
#
# COMPACT_ATOMS: atom_id res chain seq x y z
N MET A 1 -3.75 -8.42 27.48
CA MET A 1 -3.76 -8.01 26.07
C MET A 1 -2.71 -8.83 25.35
N THR A 2 -3.12 -9.86 24.61
CA THR A 2 -2.26 -10.49 23.62
C THR A 2 -2.02 -9.46 22.52
N VAL A 3 -0.78 -9.00 22.39
CA VAL A 3 -0.35 -8.25 21.21
C VAL A 3 -0.36 -9.27 20.07
N VAL A 4 -1.52 -9.45 19.44
CA VAL A 4 -1.56 -10.08 18.14
C VAL A 4 -0.85 -9.09 17.24
N GLU A 5 0.37 -9.42 16.81
CA GLU A 5 1.02 -8.74 15.69
C GLU A 5 0.04 -8.77 14.52
N ASP A 6 -0.77 -7.73 14.43
CA ASP A 6 -1.72 -7.59 13.37
C ASP A 6 -0.88 -7.46 12.10
N THR A 7 -1.17 -8.26 11.07
CA THR A 7 -0.44 -8.20 9.79
C THR A 7 -0.39 -6.77 9.23
N ARG A 8 -1.34 -5.91 9.64
CA ARG A 8 -1.39 -4.47 9.39
C ARG A 8 -0.26 -3.67 10.03
N MET A 9 0.34 -4.09 11.14
CA MET A 9 1.52 -3.43 11.72
C MET A 9 2.77 -3.63 10.85
N GLY A 10 2.91 -4.78 10.20
CA GLY A 10 4.04 -5.04 9.29
C GLY A 10 4.03 -4.13 8.07
N ASP A 11 2.85 -3.73 7.61
CA ASP A 11 2.66 -2.80 6.48
C ASP A 11 3.24 -1.40 6.75
N TRP A 12 3.23 -0.95 8.02
CA TRP A 12 3.81 0.34 8.42
C TRP A 12 5.33 0.37 8.31
N LEU A 13 5.98 -0.80 8.44
CA LEU A 13 7.43 -0.94 8.39
C LEU A 13 7.96 -1.24 6.97
N ARG A 14 7.06 -1.54 6.03
CA ARG A 14 7.42 -1.78 4.62
C ARG A 14 7.78 -0.45 3.96
N VAL A 15 8.87 -0.46 3.19
CA VAL A 15 9.36 0.70 2.41
C VAL A 15 9.87 0.24 1.04
N GLY A 16 9.82 1.12 0.04
CA GLY A 16 10.37 0.87 -1.28
C GLY A 16 9.59 -0.15 -2.15
N PRO A 17 10.11 -0.46 -3.35
CA PRO A 17 9.36 -1.21 -4.38
C PRO A 17 9.03 -2.64 -3.97
N ARG A 18 9.90 -3.28 -3.18
CA ARG A 18 9.66 -4.63 -2.66
C ARG A 18 8.54 -4.64 -1.63
N GLY A 19 8.47 -3.61 -0.77
CA GLY A 19 7.37 -3.44 0.18
C GLY A 19 6.01 -3.28 -0.50
N ILE A 20 5.96 -2.55 -1.63
CA ILE A 20 4.73 -2.39 -2.41
C ILE A 20 4.27 -3.72 -2.98
N VAL A 21 5.19 -4.54 -3.52
CA VAL A 21 4.86 -5.86 -4.04
C VAL A 21 4.34 -6.79 -2.94
N GLU A 22 4.97 -6.78 -1.76
CA GLU A 22 4.47 -7.56 -0.63
C GLU A 22 3.08 -7.11 -0.16
N LEU A 23 2.85 -5.80 -0.10
CA LEU A 23 1.53 -5.22 0.20
C LEU A 23 0.47 -5.67 -0.81
N LEU A 24 0.80 -5.64 -2.11
CA LEU A 24 -0.09 -6.12 -3.17
C LEU A 24 -0.45 -7.60 -2.98
N ILE A 25 0.53 -8.43 -2.61
CA ILE A 25 0.32 -9.86 -2.34
C ILE A 25 -0.52 -10.06 -1.07
N ALA A 26 -0.18 -9.37 0.02
CA ALA A 26 -0.86 -9.46 1.32
C ALA A 26 -2.33 -9.07 1.22
N HIS A 27 -2.64 -7.99 0.51
CA HIS A 27 -4.01 -7.53 0.27
C HIS A 27 -4.68 -8.17 -0.96
N LYS A 28 -4.04 -9.18 -1.57
CA LYS A 28 -4.54 -9.93 -2.73
C LYS A 28 -5.05 -9.02 -3.86
N THR A 29 -4.33 -7.94 -4.13
CA THR A 29 -4.68 -6.95 -5.16
C THR A 29 -3.54 -6.79 -6.15
N LYS A 30 -3.88 -6.62 -7.44
CA LYS A 30 -2.91 -6.32 -8.51
C LYS A 30 -2.87 -4.83 -8.84
N SER A 31 -3.75 -4.03 -8.23
CA SER A 31 -3.89 -2.61 -8.47
C SER A 31 -3.29 -1.81 -7.32
N VAL A 32 -2.24 -1.05 -7.61
CA VAL A 32 -1.61 -0.09 -6.69
C VAL A 32 -2.58 1.00 -6.23
N CYS A 33 -3.52 1.42 -7.09
CA CYS A 33 -4.57 2.36 -6.70
C CYS A 33 -5.56 1.75 -5.71
N LYS A 34 -5.90 0.48 -5.89
CA LYS A 34 -6.76 -0.24 -4.94
C LYS A 34 -6.02 -0.46 -3.62
N LEU A 35 -4.72 -0.72 -3.68
CA LEU A 35 -3.88 -0.80 -2.48
C LEU A 35 -3.86 0.52 -1.71
N ALA A 36 -3.70 1.67 -2.40
CA ALA A 36 -3.78 2.98 -1.75
C ALA A 36 -5.14 3.21 -1.05
N ALA A 37 -6.25 2.79 -1.66
CA ALA A 37 -7.57 2.89 -1.03
C ALA A 37 -7.65 2.02 0.23
N VAL A 38 -7.21 0.75 0.15
CA VAL A 38 -7.20 -0.18 1.27
C VAL A 38 -6.33 0.33 2.43
N MET A 39 -5.14 0.85 2.13
CA MET A 39 -4.25 1.45 3.13
C MET A 39 -4.91 2.65 3.82
N LYS A 40 -5.62 3.51 3.07
CA LYS A 40 -6.34 4.65 3.63
C LYS A 40 -7.50 4.21 4.52
N GLU A 41 -8.28 3.21 4.09
CA GLU A 41 -9.38 2.63 4.89
C GLU A 41 -8.86 1.96 6.17
N ALA A 42 -7.64 1.41 6.13
CA ALA A 42 -6.95 0.84 7.28
C ALA A 42 -6.27 1.88 8.18
N GLY A 43 -6.35 3.19 7.87
CA GLY A 43 -5.72 4.27 8.62
C GLY A 43 -4.19 4.33 8.48
N GLN A 44 -3.65 3.77 7.38
CA GLN A 44 -2.22 3.69 7.09
C GLN A 44 -1.75 4.78 6.11
N ASP A 45 -2.50 5.86 5.97
CA ASP A 45 -2.14 7.02 5.15
C ASP A 45 -0.90 7.78 5.68
N GLY A 46 -0.58 7.60 6.96
CA GLY A 46 0.66 8.07 7.57
C GLY A 46 1.89 7.19 7.30
N ALA A 47 1.72 6.01 6.69
CA ALA A 47 2.84 5.09 6.47
C ALA A 47 3.84 5.67 5.44
N PRO A 48 5.16 5.50 5.62
CA PRO A 48 6.16 6.05 4.70
C PRO A 48 5.95 5.61 3.25
N ILE A 49 5.54 4.35 3.07
CA ILE A 49 5.27 3.75 1.75
C ILE A 49 3.97 4.23 1.10
N TYR A 50 3.05 4.82 1.86
CA TYR A 50 1.77 5.28 1.32
C TYR A 50 1.96 6.31 0.19
N LYS A 51 2.93 7.23 0.36
CA LYS A 51 3.29 8.22 -0.66
C LYS A 51 3.80 7.57 -1.94
N GLU A 52 4.61 6.52 -1.83
CA GLU A 52 5.13 5.78 -2.99
C GLU A 52 4.00 5.02 -3.71
N VAL A 53 3.11 4.38 -2.96
CA VAL A 53 1.94 3.67 -3.53
C VAL A 53 1.01 4.64 -4.26
N LEU A 54 0.78 5.84 -3.69
CA LEU A 54 0.02 6.91 -4.34
C LEU A 54 0.70 7.39 -5.62
N ALA A 55 2.00 7.69 -5.58
CA ALA A 55 2.75 8.14 -6.76
C ALA A 55 2.69 7.10 -7.90
N MET A 56 2.85 5.81 -7.59
CA MET A 56 2.69 4.73 -8.57
C MET A 56 1.26 4.62 -9.12
N CYS A 57 0.25 4.88 -8.29
CA CYS A 57 -1.13 4.91 -8.74
C CYS A 57 -1.36 6.05 -9.74
N GLU A 58 -0.89 7.26 -9.43
CA GLU A 58 -1.03 8.42 -10.29
C GLU A 58 -0.28 8.24 -11.62
N GLU A 59 0.96 7.73 -11.58
CA GLU A 59 1.72 7.43 -12.80
C GLU A 59 0.99 6.44 -13.71
N ARG A 60 0.46 5.34 -13.14
CA ARG A 60 -0.32 4.35 -13.91
C ARG A 60 -1.62 4.94 -14.46
N ARG A 61 -2.24 5.87 -13.74
CA ARG A 61 -3.46 6.54 -14.19
C ARG A 61 -3.17 7.51 -15.34
N ALA A 62 -2.07 8.26 -15.26
CA ALA A 62 -1.61 9.15 -16.33
C ALA A 62 -1.30 8.36 -17.61
N ARG A 63 -0.60 7.22 -17.50
CA ARG A 63 -0.30 6.34 -18.65
C ARG A 63 -1.54 5.73 -19.32
N ARG A 64 -2.66 5.59 -18.61
CA ARG A 64 -3.92 5.08 -19.20
C ARG A 64 -4.73 6.17 -19.90
N ARG A 65 -4.44 7.44 -19.62
CA ARG A 65 -5.16 8.59 -20.19
C ARG A 65 -4.49 9.10 -21.47
N ASN A 66 -3.25 8.72 -21.72
CA ASN A 66 -2.47 9.05 -22.91
C ASN A 66 -2.39 7.84 -23.85
#